data_AF-A0A5N9ECH9-F1
#
_entry.id   AF-A0A5N9ECH9-F1
#
_cell.length_a   1.000
_cell.length_b   1.000
_cell.length_c   1.000
_cell.angle_alpha   90.00
_cell.angle_beta   90.00
_cell.angle_gamma   90.00
#
_symmetry.space_group_name_H-M   'P 1'
#
loop_
_entity.id
_entity.type
_entity.pdbx_description
1 polymer ?
#
loop_
_entity_poly.entity_id
_entity_poly.type
_entity_poly.pdbx_seq_one_letter_code
_entity_poly.pdbx_strand_id
1 'polypeptide(L)'
;MKRLVVLGSTGSVGRQVLDVVRQNPDNFTILGLSNGNNSKLLSKQIQEFSPKYVNTLGDLDEKSSNVTSVELNKLVTLPDVDLIVHAMSGSHGLMPVLIALEHGKDIALANKEPIV
;
A
#
# COMPACT_ATOMS: atom_id res chain seq x y z
N MET A 1 -14.28 -1.69 10.61
CA MET A 1 -13.56 -1.20 9.42
C MET A 1 -12.07 -1.41 9.61
N LYS A 2 -11.46 -2.29 8.83
CA LYS A 2 -10.00 -2.56 8.84
C LYS A 2 -9.28 -1.56 7.94
N ARG A 3 -8.17 -1.02 8.43
CA ARG A 3 -7.29 -0.06 7.76
C ARG A 3 -6.15 -0.79 7.06
N LEU A 4 -6.10 -0.66 5.74
CA LEU A 4 -5.18 -1.37 4.87
C LEU A 4 -4.04 -0.48 4.42
N VAL A 5 -2.84 -1.04 4.35
CA VAL A 5 -1.74 -0.52 3.53
C VAL A 5 -1.52 -1.49 2.38
N VAL A 6 -1.54 -1.01 1.14
CA VAL A 6 -1.31 -1.84 -0.04
C VAL A 6 0.04 -1.50 -0.66
N LEU A 7 1.00 -2.42 -0.52
CA LEU A 7 2.32 -2.28 -1.10
C LEU A 7 2.28 -2.75 -2.56
N GLY A 8 2.62 -1.89 -3.52
CA GLY A 8 2.51 -2.21 -4.94
C GLY A 8 1.08 -2.09 -5.50
N SER A 9 0.34 -1.07 -5.09
CA SER A 9 -1.06 -0.80 -5.45
C SER A 9 -1.32 -0.70 -6.96
N THR A 10 -0.34 -0.27 -7.74
CA THR A 10 -0.45 -0.14 -9.19
C THR A 10 -0.17 -1.44 -9.94
N GLY A 11 0.29 -2.49 -9.25
CA GLY A 11 0.52 -3.82 -9.81
C GLY A 11 -0.78 -4.59 -10.05
N SER A 12 -0.69 -5.81 -10.62
CA SER A 12 -1.87 -6.64 -10.90
C SER A 12 -2.63 -6.99 -9.63
N VAL A 13 -1.94 -7.54 -8.62
CA VAL A 13 -2.56 -7.90 -7.34
C VAL A 13 -3.02 -6.66 -6.57
N GLY A 14 -2.20 -5.60 -6.53
CA GLY A 14 -2.57 -4.36 -5.86
C GLY A 14 -3.90 -3.79 -6.37
N ARG A 15 -4.14 -3.81 -7.69
CA ARG A 15 -5.42 -3.38 -8.27
C ARG A 15 -6.57 -4.31 -7.87
N GLN A 16 -6.38 -5.62 -7.88
CA GLN A 16 -7.41 -6.58 -7.45
C GLN A 16 -7.79 -6.39 -5.98
N VAL A 17 -6.82 -6.08 -5.11
CA VAL A 17 -7.07 -5.74 -3.71
C VAL A 17 -7.93 -4.48 -3.62
N LEU A 18 -7.61 -3.44 -4.39
CA LEU A 18 -8.42 -2.23 -4.45
C LEU A 18 -9.83 -2.48 -5.01
N ASP A 19 -9.99 -3.42 -5.94
CA ASP A 19 -11.30 -3.84 -6.44
C ASP A 19 -12.15 -4.49 -5.34
N VAL A 20 -11.53 -5.28 -4.45
CA VAL A 20 -12.20 -5.85 -3.27
C VAL A 20 -12.58 -4.76 -2.28
N VAL A 21 -11.68 -3.81 -1.99
CA VAL A 21 -11.98 -2.68 -1.08
C VAL A 21 -13.14 -1.84 -1.61
N ARG A 22 -13.16 -1.54 -2.92
CA ARG A 22 -14.24 -0.80 -3.57
C ARG A 22 -15.60 -1.48 -3.41
N GLN A 23 -15.63 -2.81 -3.46
CA GLN A 23 -16.86 -3.60 -3.29
C GLN A 23 -17.28 -3.77 -1.83
N ASN A 24 -16.41 -3.43 -0.88
CA ASN A 24 -16.62 -3.68 0.55
C ASN A 24 -16.23 -2.45 1.41
N PRO A 25 -16.79 -1.25 1.12
CA PRO A 25 -16.38 -0.01 1.78
C PRO A 25 -16.67 -0.01 3.29
N ASP A 26 -17.70 -0.72 3.78
CA ASP A 26 -18.01 -0.79 5.22
C ASP A 26 -16.97 -1.62 6.00
N ASN A 27 -16.29 -2.53 5.31
CA ASN A 27 -15.33 -3.45 5.91
C ASN A 27 -13.90 -2.92 5.86
N PHE A 28 -13.55 -2.17 4.83
CA PHE A 28 -12.16 -1.81 4.53
C PHE A 28 -11.99 -0.34 4.18
N THR A 29 -10.86 0.22 4.59
CA THR A 29 -10.42 1.56 4.17
C THR A 29 -8.93 1.54 3.83
N ILE A 30 -8.53 2.34 2.85
CA ILE A 30 -7.12 2.47 2.47
C ILE A 30 -6.48 3.56 3.35
N LEU A 31 -5.60 3.13 4.25
CA LEU A 31 -4.78 4.05 5.03
C LEU A 31 -3.59 4.56 4.21
N GLY A 32 -2.97 3.66 3.42
CA GLY A 32 -1.88 4.05 2.55
C GLY A 32 -1.62 3.13 1.37
N LEU A 33 -0.96 3.69 0.36
CA LEU A 33 -0.62 3.02 -0.89
C LEU A 33 0.87 3.17 -1.18
N SER A 34 1.48 2.14 -1.78
CA SER A 34 2.78 2.32 -2.43
C SER A 34 2.77 1.86 -3.88
N ASN A 35 3.58 2.49 -4.71
CA ASN A 35 3.84 2.05 -6.07
C ASN A 35 5.33 2.15 -6.41
N GLY A 36 5.70 1.65 -7.60
CA GLY A 36 6.98 1.95 -8.23
C GLY A 36 6.89 3.28 -8.98
N ASN A 37 7.01 3.22 -10.32
CA ASN A 37 7.08 4.41 -11.18
C ASN A 37 5.75 4.81 -11.83
N ASN A 38 4.65 4.08 -11.57
CA ASN A 38 3.36 4.35 -12.22
C ASN A 38 2.58 5.44 -11.47
N SER A 39 3.14 6.66 -11.42
CA SER A 39 2.56 7.80 -10.71
C SER A 39 1.17 8.17 -11.25
N LYS A 40 0.97 8.09 -12.56
CA LYS A 40 -0.33 8.40 -13.19
C LYS A 40 -1.47 7.54 -12.66
N LEU A 41 -1.24 6.24 -12.46
CA LEU A 41 -2.25 5.36 -11.89
C LEU A 41 -2.39 5.59 -10.38
N LEU A 42 -1.28 5.82 -9.67
CA LEU A 42 -1.32 6.16 -8.25
C LEU A 42 -2.17 7.42 -8.00
N SER A 43 -2.01 8.48 -8.80
CA SER A 43 -2.83 9.71 -8.69
C SER A 43 -4.34 9.42 -8.77
N LYS A 44 -4.74 8.51 -9.65
CA LYS A 44 -6.15 8.06 -9.75
C LYS A 44 -6.60 7.31 -8.50
N GLN A 45 -5.74 6.42 -7.98
CA GLN A 45 -6.02 5.67 -6.75
C GLN A 45 -6.10 6.61 -5.53
N ILE A 46 -5.27 7.65 -5.46
CA ILE A 46 -5.33 8.67 -4.41
C ILE A 46 -6.67 9.40 -4.45
N GLN A 47 -7.11 9.84 -5.63
CA GLN A 47 -8.39 10.53 -5.79
C GLN A 47 -9.58 9.66 -5.39
N GLU A 48 -9.53 8.37 -5.73
CA GLU A 48 -10.61 7.43 -5.45
C GLU A 48 -10.70 7.03 -3.98
N PHE A 49 -9.57 6.63 -3.39
CA PHE A 49 -9.55 6.01 -2.06
C PHE A 49 -9.18 6.99 -0.94
N SER A 50 -8.75 8.22 -1.28
CA SER A 50 -8.33 9.26 -0.34
C SER A 50 -7.41 8.75 0.79
N PRO A 51 -6.32 8.01 0.47
CA PRO A 51 -5.40 7.52 1.48
C PRO A 51 -4.75 8.67 2.24
N LYS A 52 -4.35 8.43 3.49
CA LYS A 52 -3.61 9.43 4.29
C LYS A 52 -2.13 9.46 3.92
N TYR A 53 -1.57 8.31 3.55
CA TYR A 53 -0.14 8.14 3.32
C TYR A 53 0.16 7.48 1.98
N VAL A 54 1.21 7.92 1.30
CA VAL A 54 1.71 7.27 0.08
C VAL A 54 3.21 7.10 0.10
N ASN A 55 3.70 6.11 -0.63
CA ASN A 55 5.10 5.99 -1.01
C ASN A 55 5.18 5.73 -2.52
N THR A 56 6.06 6.44 -3.22
CA THR A 56 6.23 6.31 -4.68
C THR A 56 7.70 6.45 -5.04
N LEU A 57 8.14 5.72 -6.07
CA LEU A 57 9.45 5.93 -6.69
C LEU A 57 9.41 6.96 -7.83
N GLY A 58 8.22 7.29 -8.34
CA GLY A 58 8.01 8.38 -9.30
C GLY A 58 7.47 9.65 -8.64
N ASP A 59 7.30 10.71 -9.43
CA ASP A 59 6.82 12.00 -8.93
C ASP A 59 5.34 11.97 -8.54
N LEU A 60 4.99 12.67 -7.46
CA LEU A 60 3.59 12.93 -7.10
C LEU A 60 3.12 14.21 -7.79
N ASP A 61 1.98 14.13 -8.48
CA ASP A 61 1.32 15.34 -9.01
C ASP A 61 0.91 16.26 -7.85
N GLU A 62 1.07 17.58 -8.03
CA GLU A 62 0.65 18.62 -7.08
C GLU A 62 -0.85 18.52 -6.69
N LYS A 63 -1.67 17.91 -7.55
CA LYS A 63 -3.10 17.64 -7.30
C LYS A 63 -3.37 16.62 -6.20
N SER A 64 -2.33 15.97 -5.67
CA SER A 64 -2.39 15.03 -4.55
C SER A 64 -2.26 15.74 -3.19
N SER A 65 -2.69 17.01 -3.09
CA SER A 65 -2.36 17.93 -1.99
C SER A 65 -2.76 17.48 -0.58
N ASN A 66 -3.65 16.48 -0.45
CA ASN A 66 -4.13 15.97 0.84
C ASN A 66 -3.43 14.68 1.32
N VAL A 67 -2.43 14.18 0.58
CA VAL A 67 -1.72 12.95 0.95
C VAL A 67 -0.32 13.24 1.48
N THR A 68 0.08 12.53 2.53
CA THR A 68 1.44 12.65 3.08
C THR A 68 2.35 11.62 2.44
N SER A 69 3.37 12.07 1.72
CA SER A 69 4.42 11.17 1.22
C SER A 69 5.32 10.72 2.38
N VAL A 70 5.54 9.41 2.51
CA VAL A 70 6.37 8.82 3.55
C VAL A 70 7.27 7.72 2.97
N GLU A 71 8.35 7.43 3.70
CA GLU A 71 9.21 6.28 3.42
C GLU A 71 8.43 4.96 3.50
N LEU A 72 8.81 3.98 2.69
CA LEU A 72 8.14 2.67 2.62
C LEU A 72 8.11 1.97 3.99
N ASN A 73 9.20 2.06 4.75
CA ASN A 73 9.31 1.50 6.10
C ASN A 73 8.37 2.20 7.10
N LYS A 74 8.11 3.50 6.91
CA LYS A 74 7.15 4.22 7.75
C LYS A 74 5.73 3.77 7.45
N LEU A 75 5.42 3.47 6.19
CA LEU A 75 4.10 3.04 5.75
C LEU A 75 3.68 1.72 6.41
N VAL A 76 4.62 0.76 6.53
CA VAL A 76 4.36 -0.55 7.15
C VAL A 76 4.41 -0.54 8.68
N THR A 77 4.92 0.52 9.30
CA THR A 77 5.00 0.67 10.77
C THR A 77 3.95 1.62 11.35
N LEU A 78 3.00 2.09 10.52
CA LEU A 78 1.95 2.99 10.98
C LEU A 78 1.18 2.36 12.16
N PRO A 79 0.96 3.09 13.27
CA PRO A 79 0.26 2.53 14.43
C PRO A 79 -1.17 2.11 14.05
N ASP A 80 -1.75 2.86 13.12
CA ASP A 80 -3.10 2.73 12.63
C ASP A 80 -3.30 1.70 11.50
N VAL A 81 -2.26 1.00 11.04
CA VAL A 81 -2.46 -0.07 10.05
C VAL A 81 -2.86 -1.36 10.74
N ASP A 82 -3.96 -1.97 10.27
CA ASP A 82 -4.48 -3.23 10.77
C ASP A 82 -4.02 -4.42 9.91
N LEU A 83 -3.86 -4.22 8.59
CA LEU A 83 -3.37 -5.26 7.67
C LEU A 83 -2.53 -4.65 6.55
N ILE A 84 -1.37 -5.23 6.30
CA ILE A 84 -0.49 -4.86 5.18
C ILE A 84 -0.66 -5.89 4.07
N VAL A 85 -1.02 -5.44 2.87
CA VAL A 85 -1.09 -6.30 1.70
C VAL A 85 0.18 -6.14 0.88
N HIS A 86 0.99 -7.18 0.86
CA HIS A 86 2.25 -7.20 0.12
C HIS A 86 2.01 -7.69 -1.32
N ALA A 87 1.85 -6.75 -2.25
CA ALA A 87 1.62 -6.98 -3.67
C ALA A 87 2.77 -6.48 -4.58
N MET A 88 3.92 -6.13 -4.00
CA MET A 88 5.13 -5.79 -4.74
C MET A 88 5.74 -7.04 -5.38
N SER A 89 6.26 -6.92 -6.60
CA SER A 89 6.99 -7.98 -7.29
C SER A 89 8.47 -7.99 -6.95
N GLY A 90 9.10 -9.17 -6.97
CA GLY A 90 10.55 -9.33 -6.75
C GLY A 90 10.98 -9.19 -5.29
N SER A 91 12.27 -8.99 -5.04
CA SER A 91 12.87 -9.02 -3.71
C SER A 91 12.79 -7.70 -2.92
N HIS A 92 12.43 -6.58 -3.57
CA HIS A 92 12.27 -5.26 -2.94
C HIS A 92 11.23 -5.26 -1.80
N GLY A 93 10.38 -6.28 -1.78
CA GLY A 93 9.36 -6.51 -0.78
C GLY A 93 9.83 -7.11 0.55
N LEU A 94 11.02 -7.72 0.60
CA LEU A 94 11.47 -8.46 1.78
C LEU A 94 11.67 -7.54 2.98
N MET A 95 12.36 -6.42 2.81
CA MET A 95 12.67 -5.52 3.93
C MET A 95 11.41 -4.91 4.56
N PRO A 96 10.43 -4.38 3.79
CA PRO A 96 9.15 -3.94 4.36
C PRO A 96 8.39 -5.04 5.10
N VAL A 97 8.46 -6.30 4.62
CA VAL A 97 7.82 -7.45 5.29
C VAL A 97 8.48 -7.73 6.64
N LEU A 98 9.81 -7.80 6.70
CA LEU A 98 10.54 -8.04 7.95
C LEU A 98 10.23 -6.95 8.98
N ILE A 99 10.28 -5.69 8.57
CA ILE A 99 9.98 -4.56 9.46
C ILE A 99 8.53 -4.62 9.97
N ALA A 100 7.57 -4.96 9.11
CA ALA A 100 6.19 -5.14 9.51
C ALA A 100 6.02 -6.26 10.55
N LEU A 101 6.69 -7.40 10.36
CA LEU A 101 6.66 -8.53 11.30
C LEU A 101 7.30 -8.17 12.64
N GLU A 102 8.43 -7.47 12.64
CA GLU A 102 9.09 -6.97 13.85
C GLU A 102 8.19 -6.03 14.68
N HIS A 103 7.29 -5.32 14.00
CA HIS A 103 6.29 -4.44 14.64
C HIS A 103 4.95 -5.14 14.93
N GLY A 104 4.89 -6.47 14.80
CA GLY A 104 3.71 -7.27 15.10
C GLY A 104 2.52 -6.99 14.19
N LYS A 105 2.76 -6.59 12.94
CA LYS A 105 1.69 -6.31 11.97
C LYS A 105 1.26 -7.57 11.23
N ASP A 106 -0.05 -7.68 10.97
CA ASP A 106 -0.59 -8.70 10.08
C ASP A 106 -0.21 -8.39 8.63
N ILE A 107 0.22 -9.43 7.90
CA ILE A 107 0.65 -9.31 6.51
C ILE A 107 -0.09 -10.33 5.64
N ALA A 108 -0.76 -9.84 4.60
CA ALA A 108 -1.26 -10.65 3.50
C ALA A 108 -0.20 -10.71 2.40
N LEU A 109 0.50 -11.84 2.30
CA LEU A 109 1.55 -12.06 1.30
C LEU A 109 0.93 -12.57 -0.01
N ALA A 110 1.02 -11.77 -1.07
CA ALA A 110 0.69 -12.22 -2.42
C ALA A 110 1.92 -12.54 -3.29
N ASN A 111 3.10 -12.15 -2.81
CA ASN A 111 4.39 -12.42 -3.44
C ASN A 111 5.02 -13.65 -2.77
N LYS A 112 5.52 -14.62 -3.55
CA LYS A 112 6.14 -15.84 -3.00
C LYS A 112 7.63 -15.66 -2.68
N GLU A 113 8.29 -14.74 -3.36
CA GLU A 113 9.73 -14.49 -3.29
C GLU A 113 10.26 -14.16 -1.88
N PRO A 114 9.52 -13.49 -0.97
CA PRO A 114 9.99 -13.28 0.40
C PRO A 114 9.99 -14.56 1.27
N ILE A 115 9.36 -15.64 0.80
CA ILE A 115 9.22 -16.92 1.54
C ILE A 115 10.22 -17.98 1.06
N VAL A 116 10.64 -17.91 -0.20
CA VAL A 116 11.51 -18.89 -0.88
C VAL A 116 12.98 -18.51 -0.67
#